data_AF-A0A2V7I3P7-F1
#
_entry.id   AF-A0A2V7I3P7-F1
#
_cell.length_a   1.000
_cell.length_b   1.000
_cell.length_c   1.000
_cell.angle_alpha   90.00
_cell.angle_beta   90.00
_cell.angle_gamma   90.00
#
_symmetry.space_group_name_H-M   'P 1'
#
loop_
_entity.id
_entity.type
_entity.pdbx_description
1 polymer ?
#
loop_
_entity_poly.entity_id
_entity_poly.type
_entity_poly.pdbx_seq_one_letter_code
_entity_poly.pdbx_strand_id
1 'polypeptide(L)'
;MRARARHDRPMIPLLRAALTALLWWVAVPAAATATPAQQCALCHRGIEDAHPKRALSCTACHRGDGTATSMDKAHAGMWANPSDLRVVDRTCGTCHKAITRAVKASIMAHRSGTQSGTLFPNGLQATREGVEFAMTPVAVTPSAHPSKGQPLPPGAVAKLDPLPTFNESGDVFLDLLRKECTSCHLWTPAKSLRGNFRATGCAACHMPYAADGKTASGDAAISHDQVGRPLRHQLTKAIPVTQCATCHNGGSRAAMNFRGMMEAPPEGRQTFTHDQDLLHGHAYTPQTPDVHFTRGMACIDCHTEKELHGDGFVYAKRHYYVEIRCESCHGTPAALATGRTAKGRRLGNVFVASPPNPSSTVTLVSKVTGQVHRIPQLAALARQPAGHDPRHLEKTECYACHTAWAPTCYGCHIKMDYTAYGNPVDVAFDHLGGEYAKQGWFRLTAGVRFADPEPVLGINWRGKVVPFVPRAQPLFTFVNPAGKTEYAFKKLGFAHNPIVPHTVTRASRTCESCHGNPRALGLGAFTSREHPKLGEFGQPSDYRWDRIVDEDGHPLQATTVEGARPLNREEMDRIRSAPFKVPGGSDDGRYSTIDTSGESGSRAR
;
A
#
# COMPACT_ATOMS: atom_id res chain seq x y z
N MET A 1 45.82 80.86 -27.31
CA MET A 1 47.06 80.51 -26.60
C MET A 1 47.68 79.28 -27.27
N ARG A 2 48.88 79.48 -27.85
CA ARG A 2 49.93 78.55 -28.35
C ARG A 2 49.48 77.25 -29.08
N ALA A 3 49.51 77.18 -30.43
CA ALA A 3 50.68 77.00 -31.35
C ALA A 3 50.87 75.49 -31.70
N ARG A 4 51.06 74.99 -32.93
CA ARG A 4 51.58 75.52 -34.21
C ARG A 4 51.29 74.55 -35.38
N ALA A 5 50.96 75.13 -36.55
CA ALA A 5 51.48 74.90 -37.93
C ALA A 5 51.41 73.48 -38.57
N ARG A 6 50.67 73.23 -39.68
CA ARG A 6 50.95 73.55 -41.13
C ARG A 6 52.37 73.15 -41.55
N HIS A 7 52.68 72.40 -42.61
CA HIS A 7 52.18 72.25 -44.00
C HIS A 7 52.63 70.83 -44.49
N ASP A 8 52.11 70.19 -45.54
CA ASP A 8 52.34 70.43 -46.99
C ASP A 8 51.57 69.37 -47.81
N ARG A 9 51.17 69.71 -49.05
CA ARG A 9 50.62 68.80 -50.09
C ARG A 9 51.72 68.45 -51.10
N PRO A 10 51.73 67.28 -51.77
CA PRO A 10 51.21 67.20 -53.16
C PRO A 10 50.67 65.80 -53.60
N MET A 11 50.49 65.60 -54.92
CA MET A 11 49.52 64.77 -55.65
C MET A 11 50.02 63.42 -56.27
N ILE A 12 49.06 62.48 -56.53
CA ILE A 12 48.97 61.40 -57.59
C ILE A 12 49.84 60.10 -57.40
N PRO A 13 49.48 58.86 -57.85
CA PRO A 13 48.20 58.18 -58.23
C PRO A 13 48.00 56.69 -57.75
N LEU A 14 46.83 56.12 -58.10
CA LEU A 14 46.51 54.70 -58.44
C LEU A 14 46.70 53.56 -57.41
N LEU A 15 45.59 52.92 -57.00
CA LEU A 15 45.56 51.47 -56.72
C LEU A 15 44.15 50.86 -56.76
N ARG A 16 44.12 49.63 -57.30
CA ARG A 16 42.98 48.72 -57.53
C ARG A 16 42.18 48.42 -56.26
N ALA A 17 40.86 48.27 -56.36
CA ALA A 17 40.05 47.57 -55.37
C ALA A 17 39.09 46.60 -56.06
N ALA A 18 39.20 45.32 -55.69
CA ALA A 18 38.41 44.20 -56.19
C ALA A 18 37.04 44.13 -55.49
N LEU A 19 36.00 43.81 -56.25
CA LEU A 19 34.66 43.47 -55.76
C LEU A 19 34.71 42.13 -54.99
N THR A 20 34.26 42.13 -53.74
CA THR A 20 33.88 40.92 -53.00
C THR A 20 32.36 40.73 -53.06
N ALA A 21 31.93 39.61 -53.62
CA ALA A 21 30.54 39.20 -53.67
C ALA A 21 30.10 38.63 -52.30
N LEU A 22 28.99 39.14 -51.75
CA LEU A 22 28.31 38.58 -50.59
C LEU A 22 27.63 37.26 -50.96
N LEU A 23 28.17 36.14 -50.49
CA LEU A 23 27.51 34.83 -50.49
C LEU A 23 26.49 34.77 -49.34
N TRP A 24 25.21 34.70 -49.69
CA TRP A 24 24.14 34.34 -48.77
C TRP A 24 24.27 32.86 -48.39
N TRP A 25 24.61 32.60 -47.12
CA TRP A 25 24.55 31.25 -46.56
C TRP A 25 23.09 30.85 -46.35
N VAL A 26 22.57 30.00 -47.24
CA VAL A 26 21.39 29.19 -46.95
C VAL A 26 21.81 28.20 -45.86
N ALA A 27 21.28 28.36 -44.65
CA ALA A 27 21.46 27.39 -43.58
C ALA A 27 20.82 26.06 -44.02
N VAL A 28 21.67 25.11 -44.41
CA VAL A 28 21.28 23.71 -44.59
C VAL A 28 20.72 23.24 -43.24
N PRO A 29 19.51 22.66 -43.17
CA PRO A 29 19.04 22.07 -41.93
C PRO A 29 20.08 21.02 -41.54
N ALA A 30 20.63 21.12 -40.33
CA ALA A 30 21.47 20.08 -39.78
C ALA A 30 20.74 18.75 -40.00
N ALA A 31 21.36 17.85 -40.76
CA ALA A 31 20.84 16.52 -41.00
C ALA A 31 20.44 15.94 -39.64
N ALA A 32 19.16 15.62 -39.48
CA ALA A 32 18.72 14.82 -38.36
C ALA A 32 19.64 13.61 -38.33
N THR A 33 20.47 13.49 -37.30
CA THR A 33 21.34 12.34 -37.10
C THR A 33 20.45 11.11 -37.23
N ALA A 34 20.64 10.34 -38.30
CA ALA A 34 19.89 9.12 -38.54
C ALA A 34 19.97 8.30 -37.25
N THR A 35 18.81 8.00 -36.67
CA THR A 35 18.76 7.14 -35.49
C THR A 35 19.46 5.84 -35.89
N PRO A 36 20.47 5.35 -35.14
CA PRO A 36 21.16 4.13 -35.51
C PRO A 36 20.13 3.03 -35.80
N ALA A 37 20.34 2.27 -36.87
CA ALA A 37 19.42 1.21 -37.28
C ALA A 37 19.11 0.30 -36.08
N GLN A 38 17.86 0.32 -35.62
CA GLN A 38 17.38 -0.49 -34.51
C GLN A 38 16.97 -1.87 -35.04
N GLN A 39 17.93 -2.80 -35.09
CA GLN A 39 17.73 -4.17 -35.53
C GLN A 39 16.85 -4.98 -34.57
N CYS A 40 16.61 -4.49 -33.35
CA CYS A 40 15.79 -5.16 -32.33
C CYS A 40 14.42 -5.58 -32.87
N ALA A 41 13.76 -4.70 -33.64
CA ALA A 41 12.43 -4.94 -34.20
C ALA A 41 12.40 -6.04 -35.28
N LEU A 42 13.54 -6.43 -35.85
CA LEU A 42 13.61 -7.55 -36.81
C LEU A 42 13.38 -8.90 -36.15
N CYS A 43 13.88 -9.07 -34.93
CA CYS A 43 13.60 -10.25 -34.11
C CYS A 43 12.29 -10.07 -33.34
N HIS A 44 12.11 -8.92 -32.69
CA HIS A 44 10.95 -8.58 -31.87
C HIS A 44 9.79 -7.99 -32.69
N ARG A 45 9.45 -8.63 -33.81
CA ARG A 45 8.36 -8.16 -34.68
C ARG A 45 7.04 -8.19 -33.92
N GLY A 46 6.32 -7.08 -33.93
CA GLY A 46 5.03 -6.96 -33.25
C GLY A 46 5.11 -6.57 -31.76
N ILE A 47 6.32 -6.35 -31.22
CA ILE A 47 6.48 -5.79 -29.88
C ILE A 47 5.79 -4.42 -29.78
N GLU A 48 5.06 -4.17 -28.69
CA GLU A 48 4.40 -2.90 -28.49
C GLU A 48 5.39 -1.78 -28.13
N ASP A 49 5.03 -0.53 -28.47
CA ASP A 49 5.73 0.63 -27.94
C ASP A 49 5.42 0.78 -26.45
N ALA A 50 6.47 0.59 -25.64
CA ALA A 50 6.46 0.75 -24.19
C ALA A 50 5.92 2.12 -23.74
N HIS A 51 6.22 3.17 -24.52
CA HIS A 51 6.05 4.55 -24.12
C HIS A 51 5.39 5.38 -25.24
N PRO A 52 4.11 5.12 -25.58
CA PRO A 52 3.45 5.65 -26.79
C PRO A 52 3.33 7.18 -26.84
N LYS A 53 3.58 7.88 -25.73
CA LYS A 53 3.57 9.34 -25.66
C LYS A 53 4.88 9.99 -26.12
N ARG A 54 5.94 9.20 -26.29
CA ARG A 54 7.26 9.66 -26.73
C ARG A 54 8.01 8.50 -27.36
N ALA A 55 8.33 8.61 -28.63
CA ALA A 55 9.17 7.64 -29.31
C ALA A 55 10.55 7.55 -28.63
N LEU A 56 10.90 6.35 -28.17
CA LEU A 56 12.18 6.02 -27.54
C LEU A 56 12.75 4.79 -28.23
N SER A 57 14.07 4.76 -28.40
CA SER A 57 14.74 3.57 -28.90
C SER A 57 14.72 2.46 -27.84
N CYS A 58 14.72 1.18 -28.24
CA CYS A 58 14.77 0.07 -27.28
C CYS A 58 15.97 0.22 -26.32
N THR A 59 17.11 0.64 -26.87
CA THR A 59 18.38 0.83 -26.15
C THR A 59 18.36 2.02 -25.19
N ALA A 60 17.46 3.00 -25.37
CA ALA A 60 17.33 4.13 -24.46
C ALA A 60 16.91 3.70 -23.05
N CYS A 61 16.12 2.63 -22.95
CA CYS A 61 15.72 2.05 -21.67
C CYS A 61 16.50 0.78 -21.36
N HIS A 62 16.57 -0.15 -22.31
CA HIS A 62 17.11 -1.48 -22.07
C HIS A 62 18.62 -1.59 -22.23
N ARG A 63 19.32 -0.58 -22.77
CA ARG A 63 20.72 -0.74 -23.23
C ARG A 63 20.83 -1.85 -24.28
N GLY A 64 21.95 -2.58 -24.31
CA GLY A 64 22.28 -3.53 -25.35
C GLY A 64 22.82 -2.85 -26.62
N ASP A 65 23.08 -3.67 -27.64
CA ASP A 65 23.52 -3.21 -28.96
C ASP A 65 22.35 -3.28 -29.94
N GLY A 66 21.74 -2.11 -30.21
CA GLY A 66 20.64 -1.99 -31.14
C GLY A 66 21.00 -2.24 -32.60
N THR A 67 22.29 -2.33 -32.94
CA THR A 67 22.80 -2.57 -34.30
C THR A 67 23.17 -4.02 -34.57
N ALA A 68 23.28 -4.84 -33.51
CA ALA A 68 23.60 -6.25 -33.62
C ALA A 68 22.41 -7.05 -34.18
N THR A 69 22.74 -8.08 -34.98
CA THR A 69 21.76 -8.98 -35.59
C THR A 69 21.72 -10.37 -34.95
N SER A 70 22.58 -10.63 -33.95
CA SER A 70 22.54 -11.86 -33.15
C SER A 70 22.03 -11.57 -31.74
N MET A 71 21.26 -12.50 -31.20
CA MET A 71 20.66 -12.40 -29.86
C MET A 71 21.70 -12.11 -28.77
N ASP A 72 22.80 -12.87 -28.74
CA ASP A 72 23.82 -12.75 -27.68
C ASP A 72 24.51 -11.38 -27.69
N LYS A 73 24.79 -10.83 -28.88
CA LYS A 73 25.43 -9.51 -29.02
C LYS A 73 24.44 -8.39 -28.71
N ALA A 74 23.21 -8.50 -29.23
CA ALA A 74 22.17 -7.49 -29.00
C ALA A 74 21.80 -7.37 -27.51
N HIS A 75 21.71 -8.50 -26.80
CA HIS A 75 21.33 -8.56 -25.39
C HIS A 75 22.51 -8.42 -24.41
N ALA A 76 23.75 -8.38 -24.89
CA ALA A 76 24.92 -8.19 -24.03
C ALA A 76 24.80 -6.88 -23.22
N GLY A 77 24.77 -7.01 -21.88
CA GLY A 77 24.63 -5.86 -20.97
C GLY A 77 23.25 -5.18 -20.98
N MET A 78 22.24 -5.82 -21.58
CA MET A 78 20.86 -5.33 -21.58
C MET A 78 20.23 -5.46 -20.18
N TRP A 79 19.44 -4.48 -19.81
CA TRP A 79 18.58 -4.51 -18.64
C TRP A 79 17.23 -5.12 -19.01
N ALA A 80 16.97 -6.34 -18.52
CA ALA A 80 15.68 -7.00 -18.68
C ALA A 80 14.53 -6.17 -18.09
N ASN A 81 14.74 -5.55 -16.91
CA ASN A 81 13.81 -4.58 -16.33
C ASN A 81 14.50 -3.21 -16.17
N PRO A 82 14.29 -2.26 -17.11
CA PRO A 82 14.88 -0.94 -17.02
C PRO A 82 14.25 -0.07 -15.93
N SER A 83 13.13 -0.50 -15.33
CA SER A 83 12.44 0.26 -14.28
C SER A 83 12.87 -0.10 -12.86
N ASP A 84 13.74 -1.10 -12.68
CA ASP A 84 14.23 -1.52 -11.36
C ASP A 84 14.90 -0.34 -10.64
N LEU A 85 14.58 -0.16 -9.35
CA LEU A 85 15.02 1.01 -8.57
C LEU A 85 16.56 1.11 -8.43
N ARG A 86 17.31 0.04 -8.72
CA ARG A 86 18.78 0.03 -8.79
C ARG A 86 19.33 0.74 -10.03
N VAL A 87 18.59 0.74 -11.14
CA VAL A 87 19.04 1.32 -12.42
C VAL A 87 18.18 2.49 -12.93
N VAL A 88 17.00 2.69 -12.31
CA VAL A 88 15.98 3.66 -12.74
C VAL A 88 16.47 5.09 -12.95
N ASP A 89 17.50 5.53 -12.22
CA ASP A 89 18.07 6.89 -12.38
C ASP A 89 18.73 7.07 -13.76
N ARG A 90 19.20 5.98 -14.36
CA ARG A 90 19.86 5.94 -15.68
C ARG A 90 18.88 5.66 -16.83
N THR A 91 17.62 5.34 -16.52
CA THR A 91 16.56 5.05 -17.49
C THR A 91 15.45 6.09 -17.37
N CYS A 92 14.40 5.82 -16.60
CA CYS A 92 13.25 6.68 -16.38
C CYS A 92 13.67 8.03 -15.78
N GLY A 93 14.65 8.04 -14.88
CA GLY A 93 15.16 9.21 -14.18
C GLY A 93 15.83 10.26 -15.06
N THR A 94 16.16 9.93 -16.31
CA THR A 94 16.66 10.90 -17.30
C THR A 94 15.60 11.94 -17.66
N CYS A 95 14.32 11.55 -17.67
CA CYS A 95 13.17 12.43 -17.95
C CYS A 95 12.29 12.67 -16.71
N HIS A 96 12.18 11.69 -15.80
CA HIS A 96 11.27 11.69 -14.65
C HIS A 96 12.01 11.76 -13.30
N LYS A 97 13.14 12.45 -13.25
CA LYS A 97 14.04 12.54 -12.08
C LYS A 97 13.34 12.79 -10.74
N ALA A 98 12.39 13.72 -10.70
CA ALA A 98 11.66 14.05 -9.48
C ALA A 98 10.77 12.89 -8.99
N ILE A 99 10.06 12.23 -9.91
CA ILE A 99 9.21 11.07 -9.59
C ILE A 99 10.07 9.92 -9.11
N THR A 100 11.18 9.62 -9.80
CA THR A 100 12.09 8.55 -9.42
C THR A 100 12.62 8.71 -7.99
N ARG A 101 13.03 9.93 -7.64
CA ARG A 101 13.50 10.26 -6.28
C ARG A 101 12.39 10.14 -5.24
N ALA A 102 11.18 10.61 -5.55
CA ALA A 102 10.03 10.49 -4.67
C ALA A 102 9.67 9.02 -4.41
N VAL A 103 9.63 8.19 -5.46
CA VAL A 103 9.28 6.76 -5.35
C VAL A 103 10.26 6.03 -4.44
N LYS A 104 11.57 6.30 -4.55
CA LYS A 104 12.59 5.72 -3.67
C LYS A 104 12.38 6.08 -2.19
N ALA A 105 11.81 7.26 -1.92
CA ALA A 105 11.45 7.72 -0.58
C ALA A 105 10.05 7.28 -0.11
N SER A 106 9.24 6.65 -0.98
CA SER A 106 7.87 6.25 -0.66
C SER A 106 7.78 5.00 0.21
N ILE A 107 6.71 4.87 0.99
CA ILE A 107 6.51 3.70 1.87
C ILE A 107 6.35 2.38 1.12
N MET A 108 5.95 2.39 -0.15
CA MET A 108 5.94 1.18 -0.98
C MET A 108 7.37 0.72 -1.32
N ALA A 109 8.34 1.64 -1.36
CA ALA A 109 9.73 1.37 -1.63
C ALA A 109 10.59 1.11 -0.39
N HIS A 110 10.25 1.62 0.81
CA HIS A 110 11.03 1.39 2.03
C HIS A 110 10.33 0.54 3.11
N ARG A 111 8.99 0.54 3.12
CA ARG A 111 8.12 -0.33 3.94
C ARG A 111 8.38 -0.32 5.46
N SER A 112 9.02 0.71 6.01
CA SER A 112 9.39 0.81 7.44
C SER A 112 8.18 0.63 8.38
N GLY A 113 7.04 1.24 8.04
CA GLY A 113 5.86 1.17 8.90
C GLY A 113 5.26 -0.23 9.06
N THR A 114 5.44 -1.12 8.09
CA THR A 114 4.98 -2.52 8.21
C THR A 114 5.90 -3.32 9.10
N GLN A 115 7.22 -3.12 8.99
CA GLN A 115 8.23 -3.79 9.83
C GLN A 115 8.03 -3.48 11.31
N SER A 116 7.66 -2.24 11.61
CA SER A 116 7.36 -1.81 12.97
C SER A 116 6.24 -2.62 13.64
N GLY A 117 5.31 -3.19 12.85
CA GLY A 117 4.30 -4.11 13.37
C GLY A 117 4.88 -5.43 13.91
N THR A 118 6.09 -5.79 13.49
CA THR A 118 6.87 -6.91 14.00
C THR A 118 7.89 -6.45 15.05
N LEU A 119 8.66 -5.39 14.77
CA LEU A 119 9.78 -4.99 15.63
C LEU A 119 9.33 -4.41 16.97
N PHE A 120 8.31 -3.55 16.98
CA PHE A 120 7.83 -2.94 18.23
C PHE A 120 7.26 -3.98 19.20
N PRO A 121 6.26 -4.82 18.84
CA PRO A 121 5.72 -5.82 19.77
C PRO A 121 6.72 -6.87 20.26
N ASN A 122 7.87 -7.02 19.58
CA ASN A 122 8.95 -7.93 19.99
C ASN A 122 10.12 -7.19 20.67
N GLY A 123 9.97 -5.90 20.97
CA GLY A 123 10.95 -5.10 21.74
C GLY A 123 12.28 -4.88 21.01
N LEU A 124 12.25 -4.86 19.68
CA LEU A 124 13.36 -4.49 18.78
C LEU A 124 13.20 -3.06 18.24
N GLN A 125 12.16 -2.36 18.65
CA GLN A 125 11.91 -0.96 18.36
C GLN A 125 11.46 -0.28 19.64
N ALA A 126 12.14 0.78 20.07
CA ALA A 126 11.94 1.37 21.39
C ALA A 126 10.55 2.03 21.56
N THR A 127 10.04 2.67 20.51
CA THR A 127 8.72 3.34 20.51
C THR A 127 7.91 2.90 19.30
N ARG A 128 6.60 3.20 19.26
CA ARG A 128 5.73 2.85 18.12
C ARG A 128 6.15 3.51 16.80
N GLU A 129 6.78 4.68 16.89
CA GLU A 129 7.13 5.54 15.74
C GLU A 129 8.64 5.60 15.46
N GLY A 130 9.48 5.15 16.39
CA GLY A 130 10.95 5.14 16.26
C GLY A 130 11.45 4.08 15.28
N VAL A 131 11.09 4.21 14.01
CA VAL A 131 11.55 3.30 12.95
C VAL A 131 12.96 3.68 12.50
N GLU A 132 13.84 2.68 12.44
CA GLU A 132 15.24 2.86 12.04
C GLU A 132 15.53 2.23 10.68
N PHE A 133 14.79 1.17 10.33
CA PHE A 133 15.11 0.32 9.18
C PHE A 133 14.14 0.47 8.00
N ALA A 134 14.69 0.24 6.82
CA ALA A 134 13.99 0.06 5.55
C ALA A 134 14.26 -1.35 4.99
N MET A 135 13.27 -1.89 4.29
CA MET A 135 13.39 -3.16 3.56
C MET A 135 14.09 -2.96 2.21
N THR A 136 15.15 -2.18 2.18
CA THR A 136 15.88 -1.79 0.98
C THR A 136 17.33 -2.27 1.07
N PRO A 137 17.99 -2.55 -0.06
CA PRO A 137 19.42 -2.90 -0.07
C PRO A 137 20.33 -1.69 0.21
N VAL A 138 19.77 -0.47 0.26
CA VAL A 138 20.49 0.79 0.44
C VAL A 138 19.77 1.68 1.43
N ALA A 139 20.49 2.56 2.12
CA ALA A 139 19.88 3.55 3.00
C ALA A 139 18.91 4.46 2.22
N VAL A 140 17.84 4.87 2.89
CA VAL A 140 16.80 5.72 2.31
C VAL A 140 16.86 7.08 2.99
N THR A 141 17.00 8.13 2.19
CA THR A 141 16.98 9.52 2.66
C THR A 141 15.90 10.32 1.93
N PRO A 142 15.34 11.36 2.56
CA PRO A 142 14.45 12.29 1.88
C PRO A 142 15.11 12.91 0.65
N SER A 143 14.34 13.01 -0.42
CA SER A 143 14.70 13.79 -1.61
C SER A 143 14.09 15.19 -1.62
N ALA A 144 13.11 15.42 -0.73
CA ALA A 144 12.61 16.74 -0.38
C ALA A 144 13.20 17.17 0.97
N HIS A 145 13.42 18.48 1.12
CA HIS A 145 13.88 19.09 2.36
C HIS A 145 12.86 20.15 2.81
N PRO A 146 12.66 20.31 4.12
CA PRO A 146 11.88 21.43 4.62
C PRO A 146 12.58 22.75 4.29
N SER A 147 11.84 23.85 4.29
CA SER A 147 12.46 25.18 4.16
C SER A 147 13.48 25.40 5.29
N LYS A 148 14.52 26.20 5.03
CA LYS A 148 15.61 26.43 5.99
C LYS A 148 15.07 26.83 7.37
N GLY A 149 15.48 26.10 8.40
CA GLY A 149 15.06 26.34 9.80
C GLY A 149 13.71 25.72 10.18
N GLN A 150 13.00 25.07 9.26
CA GLN A 150 11.77 24.34 9.58
C GLN A 150 12.06 22.87 9.93
N PRO A 151 11.33 22.29 10.90
CA PRO A 151 11.44 20.87 11.20
C PRO A 151 10.93 20.02 10.04
N LEU A 152 11.26 18.73 10.07
CA LEU A 152 10.65 17.75 9.18
C LEU A 152 9.12 17.70 9.40
N PRO A 153 8.33 17.37 8.36
CA PRO A 153 6.91 17.11 8.52
C PRO A 153 6.62 16.07 9.61
N PRO A 154 5.45 16.12 10.29
CA PRO A 154 5.09 15.12 11.28
C PRO A 154 5.23 13.69 10.76
N GLY A 155 5.92 12.85 11.52
CA GLY A 155 6.20 11.46 11.18
C GLY A 155 7.27 11.24 10.12
N ALA A 156 7.88 12.30 9.56
CA ALA A 156 9.01 12.17 8.65
C ALA A 156 10.33 11.95 9.39
N VAL A 157 11.19 11.09 8.83
CA VAL A 157 12.50 10.73 9.36
C VAL A 157 13.60 11.17 8.39
N ALA A 158 14.78 11.48 8.93
CA ALA A 158 15.90 11.96 8.14
C ALA A 158 16.60 10.83 7.35
N LYS A 159 16.51 9.59 7.84
CA LYS A 159 17.20 8.44 7.28
C LYS A 159 16.52 7.15 7.76
N LEU A 160 16.55 6.13 6.91
CA LEU A 160 16.34 4.74 7.28
C LEU A 160 17.53 3.91 6.77
N ASP A 161 18.06 3.04 7.62
CA ASP A 161 19.13 2.12 7.25
C ASP A 161 18.58 0.81 6.67
N PRO A 162 19.33 0.09 5.82
CA PRO A 162 18.96 -1.27 5.44
C PRO A 162 18.74 -2.14 6.68
N LEU A 163 17.74 -3.02 6.63
CA LEU A 163 17.61 -4.09 7.63
C LEU A 163 18.92 -4.88 7.72
N PRO A 164 19.52 -5.08 8.90
CA PRO A 164 20.73 -5.90 9.02
C PRO A 164 20.41 -7.37 8.74
N THR A 165 21.43 -8.10 8.27
CA THR A 165 21.39 -9.56 8.12
C THR A 165 21.34 -10.25 9.48
N PHE A 166 21.03 -11.55 9.47
CA PHE A 166 21.11 -12.37 10.68
C PHE A 166 22.53 -12.40 11.27
N ASN A 167 23.58 -12.43 10.43
CA ASN A 167 24.97 -12.44 10.90
C ASN A 167 25.38 -11.12 11.57
N GLU A 168 24.83 -9.99 11.12
CA GLU A 168 25.11 -8.68 11.70
C GLU A 168 24.34 -8.44 13.00
N SER A 169 23.12 -8.99 13.13
CA SER A 169 22.21 -8.67 14.23
C SER A 169 22.04 -9.78 15.26
N GLY A 170 22.23 -11.04 14.88
CA GLY A 170 21.82 -12.21 15.66
C GLY A 170 20.31 -12.37 15.82
N ASP A 171 19.50 -11.54 15.16
CA ASP A 171 18.06 -11.45 15.44
C ASP A 171 17.20 -12.12 14.36
N VAL A 172 16.42 -13.11 14.81
CA VAL A 172 15.56 -13.93 13.95
C VAL A 172 14.38 -13.18 13.35
N PHE A 173 13.91 -12.10 13.99
CA PHE A 173 12.81 -11.29 13.45
C PHE A 173 13.29 -10.39 12.32
N LEU A 174 14.52 -9.88 12.40
CA LEU A 174 15.14 -9.15 11.29
C LEU A 174 15.36 -10.09 10.10
N ASP A 175 15.81 -11.32 10.34
CA ASP A 175 15.96 -12.34 9.30
C ASP A 175 14.61 -12.77 8.68
N LEU A 176 13.57 -12.98 9.51
CA LEU A 176 12.19 -13.22 9.06
C LEU A 176 11.70 -12.11 8.13
N LEU A 177 11.95 -10.85 8.49
CA LEU A 177 11.53 -9.71 7.69
C LEU A 177 12.22 -9.73 6.32
N ARG A 178 13.52 -10.05 6.26
CA ARG A 178 14.31 -10.13 5.02
C ARG A 178 13.84 -11.25 4.09
N LYS A 179 13.44 -12.40 4.64
CA LYS A 179 13.10 -13.61 3.87
C LYS A 179 11.62 -13.76 3.53
N GLU A 180 10.69 -13.51 4.46
CA GLU A 180 9.27 -13.76 4.23
C GLU A 180 8.47 -12.51 3.85
N CYS A 181 8.86 -11.35 4.39
CA CYS A 181 8.02 -10.15 4.33
C CYS A 181 8.32 -9.22 3.14
N THR A 182 9.40 -9.48 2.39
CA THR A 182 9.94 -8.66 1.29
C THR A 182 9.42 -9.04 -0.09
N SER A 183 8.69 -10.14 -0.27
CA SER A 183 8.17 -10.58 -1.58
C SER A 183 7.18 -9.61 -2.27
N CYS A 184 6.58 -8.70 -1.50
CA CYS A 184 5.68 -7.64 -1.99
C CYS A 184 6.38 -6.29 -2.28
N HIS A 185 7.71 -6.24 -2.23
CA HIS A 185 8.48 -5.01 -2.21
C HIS A 185 8.87 -4.52 -3.62
N LEU A 186 8.99 -3.20 -3.82
CA LEU A 186 9.32 -2.63 -5.14
C LEU A 186 10.76 -2.92 -5.60
N TRP A 187 11.65 -3.34 -4.69
CA TRP A 187 13.03 -3.68 -5.00
C TRP A 187 13.24 -5.16 -5.30
N THR A 188 12.21 -5.99 -5.12
CA THR A 188 12.33 -7.44 -5.10
C THR A 188 11.36 -8.06 -6.11
N PRO A 189 11.80 -9.11 -6.82
CA PRO A 189 10.93 -9.83 -7.73
C PRO A 189 9.79 -10.48 -6.94
N ALA A 190 8.63 -10.62 -7.58
CA ALA A 190 7.51 -11.33 -6.99
C ALA A 190 7.77 -12.84 -6.92
N LYS A 191 7.08 -13.52 -5.99
CA LYS A 191 6.98 -14.98 -6.02
C LYS A 191 6.20 -15.40 -7.27
N SER A 192 6.68 -16.41 -8.01
CA SER A 192 6.07 -16.93 -9.24
C SER A 192 4.80 -17.74 -8.95
N LEU A 193 3.76 -17.07 -8.47
CA LEU A 193 2.45 -17.63 -8.16
C LEU A 193 1.40 -16.93 -9.00
N ARG A 194 0.32 -17.66 -9.32
CA ARG A 194 -0.85 -17.09 -10.00
C ARG A 194 -1.34 -15.83 -9.26
N GLY A 195 -1.47 -14.74 -10.00
CA GLY A 195 -1.86 -13.42 -9.49
C GLY A 195 -0.72 -12.56 -8.93
N ASN A 196 0.48 -13.10 -8.68
CA ASN A 196 1.58 -12.34 -8.09
C ASN A 196 2.55 -11.74 -9.12
N PHE A 197 2.45 -12.12 -10.39
CA PHE A 197 3.40 -11.67 -11.42
C PHE A 197 3.45 -10.15 -11.53
N ARG A 198 4.66 -9.60 -11.43
CA ARG A 198 4.99 -8.19 -11.65
C ARG A 198 6.50 -8.02 -11.81
N ALA A 199 6.89 -6.91 -12.43
CA ALA A 199 8.26 -6.42 -12.38
C ALA A 199 8.58 -5.74 -11.04
N THR A 200 9.84 -5.29 -10.88
CA THR A 200 10.27 -4.36 -9.83
C THR A 200 10.16 -2.91 -10.29
N GLY A 201 10.23 -1.96 -9.34
CA GLY A 201 10.26 -0.52 -9.61
C GLY A 201 9.01 0.00 -10.30
N CYS A 202 9.16 0.88 -11.30
CA CYS A 202 8.01 1.56 -11.91
C CYS A 202 7.07 0.60 -12.64
N ALA A 203 7.63 -0.41 -13.33
CA ALA A 203 6.84 -1.40 -14.06
C ALA A 203 6.04 -2.32 -13.13
N ALA A 204 6.38 -2.39 -11.84
CA ALA A 204 5.57 -3.11 -10.84
C ALA A 204 4.12 -2.62 -10.78
N CYS A 205 3.87 -1.37 -11.15
CA CYS A 205 2.52 -0.80 -11.28
C CYS A 205 2.17 -0.50 -12.74
N HIS A 206 3.10 0.12 -13.46
CA HIS A 206 2.82 0.70 -14.78
C HIS A 206 2.81 -0.32 -15.92
N MET A 207 3.22 -1.57 -15.71
CA MET A 207 3.20 -2.61 -16.74
C MET A 207 2.41 -3.82 -16.22
N PRO A 208 1.10 -3.90 -16.53
CA PRO A 208 0.23 -4.92 -15.95
C PRO A 208 0.57 -6.34 -16.39
N TYR A 209 0.28 -7.30 -15.52
CA TYR A 209 0.43 -8.73 -15.78
C TYR A 209 -0.93 -9.43 -15.74
N ALA A 210 -1.07 -10.50 -16.53
CA ALA A 210 -2.17 -11.44 -16.38
C ALA A 210 -1.98 -12.28 -15.10
N ALA A 211 -3.07 -12.86 -14.59
CA ALA A 211 -3.02 -13.69 -13.38
C ALA A 211 -2.16 -14.95 -13.58
N ASP A 212 -2.18 -15.55 -14.77
CA ASP A 212 -1.32 -16.69 -15.14
C ASP A 212 0.12 -16.28 -15.50
N GLY A 213 0.40 -14.97 -15.57
CA GLY A 213 1.70 -14.43 -15.93
C GLY A 213 2.08 -14.64 -17.39
N LYS A 214 1.15 -15.05 -18.25
CA LYS A 214 1.36 -15.21 -19.69
C LYS A 214 1.16 -13.87 -20.41
N THR A 215 1.89 -13.70 -21.51
CA THR A 215 1.82 -12.48 -22.31
C THR A 215 0.72 -12.56 -23.37
N ALA A 216 0.13 -11.40 -23.65
CA ALA A 216 -0.72 -11.14 -24.81
C ALA A 216 -0.05 -10.12 -25.77
N SER A 217 1.28 -10.01 -25.70
CA SER A 217 2.08 -9.16 -26.58
C SER A 217 2.09 -9.72 -28.01
N GLY A 218 2.19 -8.84 -29.00
CA GLY A 218 2.42 -9.24 -30.40
C GLY A 218 3.86 -9.65 -30.74
N ASP A 219 4.78 -9.64 -29.77
CA ASP A 219 6.20 -9.90 -29.98
C ASP A 219 6.49 -11.35 -30.41
N ALA A 220 6.85 -11.54 -31.68
CA ALA A 220 7.14 -12.83 -32.28
C ALA A 220 8.34 -13.58 -31.67
N ALA A 221 9.21 -12.89 -30.92
CA ALA A 221 10.36 -13.52 -30.25
C ALA A 221 10.01 -14.05 -28.85
N ILE A 222 8.83 -13.74 -28.31
CA ILE A 222 8.42 -14.13 -26.95
C ILE A 222 7.40 -15.27 -27.02
N SER A 223 7.66 -16.34 -26.26
CA SER A 223 6.69 -17.43 -26.10
C SER A 223 5.48 -17.00 -25.28
N HIS A 224 4.28 -17.28 -25.80
CA HIS A 224 3.01 -17.07 -25.09
C HIS A 224 2.77 -18.06 -23.94
N ASP A 225 3.52 -19.18 -23.90
CA ASP A 225 3.41 -20.16 -22.82
C ASP A 225 4.34 -19.88 -21.64
N GLN A 226 5.33 -19.01 -21.83
CA GLN A 226 6.24 -18.62 -20.76
C GLN A 226 5.52 -17.71 -19.75
N VAL A 227 5.54 -18.11 -18.49
CA VAL A 227 5.05 -17.30 -17.37
C VAL A 227 6.07 -16.23 -16.94
N GLY A 228 5.61 -15.21 -16.22
CA GLY A 228 6.45 -14.12 -15.75
C GLY A 228 6.70 -13.03 -16.80
N ARG A 229 5.81 -12.91 -17.79
CA ARG A 229 5.83 -11.86 -18.81
C ARG A 229 4.67 -10.89 -18.63
N PRO A 230 4.87 -9.58 -18.87
CA PRO A 230 3.79 -8.62 -18.79
C PRO A 230 2.73 -8.94 -19.85
N LEU A 231 1.51 -8.45 -19.62
CA LEU A 231 0.40 -8.65 -20.55
C LEU A 231 0.76 -8.08 -21.93
N ARG A 232 1.42 -6.93 -21.98
CA ARG A 232 1.98 -6.29 -23.19
C ARG A 232 3.22 -5.50 -22.83
N HIS A 233 4.06 -5.20 -23.81
CA HIS A 233 5.17 -4.26 -23.63
C HIS A 233 4.65 -2.81 -23.70
N GLN A 234 3.82 -2.39 -22.74
CA GLN A 234 3.24 -1.04 -22.72
C GLN A 234 3.03 -0.51 -21.31
N LEU A 235 3.50 0.71 -21.06
CA LEU A 235 3.26 1.43 -19.81
C LEU A 235 1.87 2.05 -19.81
N THR A 236 1.16 1.94 -18.69
CA THR A 236 -0.17 2.53 -18.49
C THR A 236 -0.25 3.35 -17.21
N LYS A 237 -1.14 4.35 -17.19
CA LYS A 237 -1.56 5.06 -15.97
C LYS A 237 -2.90 4.57 -15.43
N ALA A 238 -3.62 3.74 -16.19
CA ALA A 238 -4.87 3.10 -15.78
C ALA A 238 -4.54 1.79 -15.06
N ILE A 239 -4.09 1.89 -13.82
CA ILE A 239 -3.63 0.74 -13.03
C ILE A 239 -4.85 -0.04 -12.52
N PRO A 240 -5.07 -1.30 -12.94
CA PRO A 240 -6.21 -2.08 -12.49
C PRO A 240 -6.02 -2.56 -11.05
N VAL A 241 -7.14 -2.86 -10.36
CA VAL A 241 -7.13 -3.38 -8.97
C VAL A 241 -6.30 -4.66 -8.86
N THR A 242 -6.31 -5.51 -9.90
CA THR A 242 -5.51 -6.75 -9.96
C THR A 242 -4.01 -6.49 -9.89
N GLN A 243 -3.53 -5.38 -10.45
CA GLN A 243 -2.12 -5.00 -10.34
C GLN A 243 -1.78 -4.55 -8.91
N CYS A 244 -2.69 -3.84 -8.23
CA CYS A 244 -2.51 -3.54 -6.80
C CYS A 244 -2.53 -4.82 -5.95
N ALA A 245 -3.35 -5.80 -6.35
CA ALA A 245 -3.50 -7.08 -5.65
C ALA A 245 -2.25 -7.95 -5.68
N THR A 246 -1.27 -7.73 -6.57
CA THR A 246 0.01 -8.47 -6.55
C THR A 246 0.77 -8.28 -5.22
N CYS A 247 0.51 -7.19 -4.49
CA CYS A 247 1.09 -6.90 -3.18
C CYS A 247 0.03 -6.71 -2.07
N HIS A 248 -1.13 -6.13 -2.41
CA HIS A 248 -2.22 -5.87 -1.46
C HIS A 248 -3.19 -7.06 -1.30
N ASN A 249 -2.76 -8.28 -1.68
CA ASN A 249 -3.47 -9.52 -1.40
C ASN A 249 -3.30 -9.99 0.06
N GLY A 250 -2.11 -9.78 0.66
CA GLY A 250 -1.79 -10.23 2.01
C GLY A 250 -1.88 -9.12 3.08
N GLY A 251 -1.66 -9.49 4.33
CA GLY A 251 -1.64 -8.55 5.46
C GLY A 251 -3.01 -7.93 5.74
N SER A 252 -3.22 -6.66 5.34
CA SER A 252 -4.53 -5.99 5.47
C SER A 252 -5.54 -6.38 4.38
N ARG A 253 -5.09 -7.12 3.33
CA ARG A 253 -5.94 -7.68 2.27
C ARG A 253 -6.76 -6.62 1.50
N ALA A 254 -6.28 -5.38 1.46
CA ALA A 254 -7.08 -4.24 0.99
C ALA A 254 -7.66 -4.44 -0.42
N ALA A 255 -6.86 -4.97 -1.36
CA ALA A 255 -7.33 -5.20 -2.73
C ALA A 255 -8.33 -6.38 -2.82
N MET A 256 -8.24 -7.36 -1.92
CA MET A 256 -9.15 -8.51 -1.90
C MET A 256 -10.47 -8.14 -1.22
N ASN A 257 -10.40 -7.44 -0.09
CA ASN A 257 -11.58 -6.92 0.59
C ASN A 257 -12.39 -5.98 -0.30
N PHE A 258 -11.71 -5.07 -1.02
CA PHE A 258 -12.34 -4.15 -1.97
C PHE A 258 -13.17 -4.90 -3.02
N ARG A 259 -12.69 -6.08 -3.43
CA ARG A 259 -13.33 -6.98 -4.39
C ARG A 259 -14.34 -7.96 -3.78
N GLY A 260 -14.54 -7.94 -2.46
CA GLY A 260 -15.43 -8.88 -1.77
C GLY A 260 -14.85 -10.29 -1.67
N MET A 261 -13.54 -10.41 -1.40
CA MET A 261 -12.86 -11.70 -1.31
C MET A 261 -12.14 -11.83 0.04
N MET A 262 -12.58 -12.75 0.89
CA MET A 262 -11.89 -13.07 2.14
C MET A 262 -11.09 -14.35 1.98
N GLU A 263 -9.84 -14.35 2.45
CA GLU A 263 -9.01 -15.55 2.45
C GLU A 263 -9.70 -16.66 3.25
N ALA A 264 -9.95 -17.81 2.61
CA ALA A 264 -10.55 -18.96 3.25
C ALA A 264 -9.59 -19.52 4.32
N PRO A 265 -10.10 -20.03 5.46
CA PRO A 265 -9.26 -20.79 6.36
C PRO A 265 -8.71 -22.02 5.62
N PRO A 266 -7.44 -22.41 5.83
CA PRO A 266 -6.96 -23.68 5.30
C PRO A 266 -7.76 -24.81 5.95
N GLU A 267 -8.49 -25.60 5.16
CA GLU A 267 -9.13 -26.81 5.67
C GLU A 267 -8.08 -27.88 5.99
N GLY A 268 -8.20 -28.51 7.15
CA GLY A 268 -7.40 -29.67 7.55
C GLY A 268 -5.96 -29.39 7.99
N ARG A 269 -5.25 -30.47 8.36
CA ARG A 269 -3.84 -30.46 8.76
C ARG A 269 -2.97 -30.04 7.56
N GLN A 270 -2.71 -28.75 7.41
CA GLN A 270 -1.65 -28.20 6.56
C GLN A 270 -1.77 -28.50 5.06
N THR A 271 -2.97 -28.78 4.54
CA THR A 271 -3.16 -29.06 3.13
C THR A 271 -3.69 -27.84 2.41
N PHE A 272 -2.85 -27.20 1.59
CA PHE A 272 -3.30 -26.68 0.31
C PHE A 272 -3.89 -27.88 -0.44
N THR A 273 -5.20 -28.11 -0.33
CA THR A 273 -5.84 -29.13 -1.17
C THR A 273 -5.60 -28.73 -2.62
N HIS A 274 -4.98 -29.62 -3.40
CA HIS A 274 -4.54 -29.35 -4.77
C HIS A 274 -5.71 -29.12 -5.75
N ASP A 275 -6.95 -29.26 -5.28
CA ASP A 275 -8.16 -29.19 -6.09
C ASP A 275 -8.75 -27.77 -6.19
N GLN A 276 -8.17 -26.78 -5.48
CA GLN A 276 -8.56 -25.38 -5.60
C GLN A 276 -7.49 -24.56 -6.33
N ASP A 277 -7.88 -23.89 -7.41
CA ASP A 277 -7.00 -22.99 -8.17
C ASP A 277 -6.70 -21.72 -7.35
N LEU A 278 -5.57 -21.75 -6.63
CA LEU A 278 -5.14 -20.71 -5.71
C LEU A 278 -4.84 -19.40 -6.43
N LEU A 279 -5.30 -18.29 -5.86
CA LEU A 279 -4.95 -16.94 -6.31
C LEU A 279 -4.08 -16.27 -5.23
N HIS A 280 -2.93 -15.74 -5.63
CA HIS A 280 -1.92 -15.21 -4.70
C HIS A 280 -1.46 -16.25 -3.65
N GLY A 281 -1.61 -17.55 -3.92
CA GLY A 281 -1.32 -18.63 -2.97
C GLY A 281 -2.44 -18.91 -1.95
N HIS A 282 -3.64 -18.38 -2.17
CA HIS A 282 -4.76 -18.49 -1.24
C HIS A 282 -6.06 -18.91 -1.94
N ALA A 283 -6.90 -19.63 -1.21
CA ALA A 283 -8.32 -19.78 -1.53
C ALA A 283 -9.10 -18.60 -0.96
N TYR A 284 -10.23 -18.25 -1.58
CA TYR A 284 -11.08 -17.14 -1.13
C TYR A 284 -12.54 -17.53 -1.05
N THR A 285 -13.22 -17.05 -0.01
CA THR A 285 -14.67 -17.06 0.08
C THR A 285 -15.23 -15.72 -0.41
N PRO A 286 -16.31 -15.72 -1.22
CA PRO A 286 -17.01 -14.51 -1.60
C PRO A 286 -17.61 -13.81 -0.37
N GLN A 287 -17.51 -12.49 -0.35
CA GLN A 287 -18.07 -11.60 0.66
C GLN A 287 -18.69 -10.38 -0.01
N THR A 288 -19.41 -9.55 0.75
CA THR A 288 -19.94 -8.28 0.24
C THR A 288 -18.78 -7.37 -0.22
N PRO A 289 -18.69 -7.03 -1.51
CA PRO A 289 -17.65 -6.13 -2.02
C PRO A 289 -17.89 -4.67 -1.63
N ASP A 290 -16.86 -3.85 -1.77
CA ASP A 290 -16.98 -2.40 -1.57
C ASP A 290 -17.89 -1.77 -2.64
N VAL A 291 -18.76 -0.85 -2.23
CA VAL A 291 -19.69 -0.16 -3.12
C VAL A 291 -18.96 0.60 -4.22
N HIS A 292 -17.78 1.17 -3.95
CA HIS A 292 -17.01 1.87 -4.97
C HIS A 292 -16.45 0.89 -6.03
N PHE A 293 -16.02 -0.29 -5.61
CA PHE A 293 -15.59 -1.35 -6.52
C PHE A 293 -16.75 -1.82 -7.42
N THR A 294 -17.93 -2.07 -6.83
CA THR A 294 -19.12 -2.48 -7.61
C THR A 294 -19.59 -1.43 -8.60
N ARG A 295 -19.17 -0.17 -8.40
CA ARG A 295 -19.42 0.94 -9.32
C ARG A 295 -18.30 1.14 -10.32
N GLY A 296 -17.32 0.25 -10.43
CA GLY A 296 -16.27 0.33 -11.43
C GLY A 296 -15.10 1.24 -11.07
N MET A 297 -14.98 1.67 -9.81
CA MET A 297 -13.82 2.41 -9.34
C MET A 297 -12.65 1.48 -9.02
N ALA A 298 -11.42 1.99 -9.16
CA ALA A 298 -10.18 1.32 -8.81
C ALA A 298 -9.46 2.03 -7.64
N CYS A 299 -8.41 1.40 -7.11
CA CYS A 299 -7.62 1.94 -5.99
C CYS A 299 -7.13 3.38 -6.26
N ILE A 300 -6.70 3.64 -7.50
CA ILE A 300 -6.16 4.94 -7.92
C ILE A 300 -7.21 6.04 -8.04
N ASP A 301 -8.52 5.71 -7.99
CA ASP A 301 -9.58 6.72 -7.98
C ASP A 301 -9.62 7.48 -6.66
N CYS A 302 -9.20 6.84 -5.56
CA CYS A 302 -9.07 7.43 -4.23
C CYS A 302 -7.62 7.79 -3.90
N HIS A 303 -6.68 6.88 -4.18
CA HIS A 303 -5.26 7.08 -3.84
C HIS A 303 -4.56 7.98 -4.85
N THR A 304 -4.00 9.09 -4.34
CA THR A 304 -3.38 10.12 -5.20
C THR A 304 -1.96 9.77 -5.59
N GLU A 305 -1.43 10.46 -6.62
CA GLU A 305 -0.03 10.32 -7.03
C GLU A 305 0.94 10.54 -5.86
N LYS A 306 0.69 11.52 -4.98
CA LYS A 306 1.58 11.80 -3.84
C LYS A 306 1.48 10.76 -2.72
N GLU A 307 0.33 10.10 -2.58
CA GLU A 307 0.20 8.97 -1.65
C GLU A 307 0.94 7.73 -2.17
N LEU A 308 0.97 7.55 -3.49
CA LEU A 308 1.57 6.40 -4.14
C LEU A 308 3.07 6.62 -4.42
N HIS A 309 3.41 7.58 -5.28
CA HIS A 309 4.80 7.90 -5.64
C HIS A 309 5.57 8.58 -4.51
N GLY A 310 4.89 9.13 -3.50
CA GLY A 310 5.50 9.93 -2.45
C GLY A 310 5.62 11.42 -2.82
N ASP A 311 5.90 12.24 -1.82
CA ASP A 311 6.16 13.68 -1.96
C ASP A 311 7.64 14.05 -1.81
N GLY A 312 8.50 13.06 -1.64
CA GLY A 312 9.95 13.21 -1.48
C GLY A 312 10.41 13.17 -0.02
N PHE A 313 9.51 13.26 0.96
CA PHE A 313 9.83 12.94 2.35
C PHE A 313 9.73 11.44 2.61
N VAL A 314 10.44 10.98 3.65
CA VAL A 314 10.38 9.59 4.14
C VAL A 314 9.59 9.60 5.43
N TYR A 315 8.35 9.10 5.42
CA TYR A 315 7.56 8.99 6.65
C TYR A 315 7.63 7.61 7.28
N ALA A 316 7.63 7.57 8.61
CA ALA A 316 7.75 6.36 9.42
C ALA A 316 6.60 5.36 9.20
N LYS A 317 5.39 5.88 8.99
CA LYS A 317 4.15 5.10 8.93
C LYS A 317 3.23 5.58 7.81
N ARG A 318 2.40 4.67 7.29
CA ARG A 318 1.47 4.95 6.18
C ARG A 318 0.45 6.05 6.49
N HIS A 319 0.05 6.23 7.75
CA HIS A 319 -1.01 7.17 8.10
C HIS A 319 -0.60 8.63 7.92
N TYR A 320 0.71 8.94 7.85
CA TYR A 320 1.23 10.26 7.48
C TYR A 320 1.17 10.53 5.97
N TYR A 321 1.20 9.46 5.15
CA TYR A 321 1.08 9.54 3.69
C TYR A 321 -0.37 9.70 3.25
N VAL A 322 -1.32 9.01 3.89
CA VAL A 322 -2.72 8.95 3.43
C VAL A 322 -3.50 10.20 3.84
N GLU A 323 -3.97 10.94 2.84
CA GLU A 323 -4.64 12.23 2.94
C GLU A 323 -6.08 12.18 2.47
N ILE A 324 -6.44 11.21 1.62
CA ILE A 324 -7.81 10.99 1.17
C ILE A 324 -8.72 10.71 2.38
N ARG A 325 -9.90 11.34 2.37
CA ARG A 325 -10.96 11.17 3.38
C ARG A 325 -12.31 10.99 2.67
N CYS A 326 -13.29 10.44 3.37
CA CYS A 326 -14.64 10.28 2.82
C CYS A 326 -15.21 11.66 2.43
N GLU A 327 -14.98 12.65 3.28
CA GLU A 327 -15.40 14.04 3.14
C GLU A 327 -14.75 14.74 1.92
N SER A 328 -13.60 14.25 1.44
CA SER A 328 -12.97 14.77 0.22
C SER A 328 -13.86 14.64 -1.02
N CYS A 329 -14.73 13.62 -1.05
CA CYS A 329 -15.63 13.33 -2.15
C CYS A 329 -17.12 13.51 -1.78
N HIS A 330 -17.50 13.21 -0.53
CA HIS A 330 -18.89 13.21 -0.08
C HIS A 330 -19.29 14.46 0.71
N GLY A 331 -18.33 15.28 1.14
CA GLY A 331 -18.58 16.47 1.95
C GLY A 331 -18.95 16.14 3.38
N THR A 332 -19.61 17.09 4.03
CA THR A 332 -20.15 16.96 5.39
C THR A 332 -21.67 17.23 5.35
N PRO A 333 -22.41 17.01 6.45
CA PRO A 333 -23.81 17.44 6.50
C PRO A 333 -24.02 18.95 6.28
N ALA A 334 -23.01 19.77 6.57
CA ALA A 334 -23.09 21.23 6.46
C ALA A 334 -22.56 21.78 5.12
N ALA A 335 -21.74 21.03 4.39
CA ALA A 335 -21.09 21.53 3.18
C ALA A 335 -20.85 20.44 2.14
N LEU A 336 -20.94 20.81 0.86
CA LEU A 336 -20.53 19.94 -0.25
C LEU A 336 -19.03 19.62 -0.19
N ALA A 337 -18.66 18.51 -0.84
CA ALA A 337 -17.26 18.16 -1.03
C ALA A 337 -16.51 19.21 -1.84
N THR A 338 -15.25 19.42 -1.47
CA THR A 338 -14.35 20.35 -2.18
C THR A 338 -13.49 19.65 -3.24
N GLY A 339 -13.52 18.32 -3.32
CA GLY A 339 -12.62 17.54 -4.17
C GLY A 339 -11.15 17.67 -3.72
N ARG A 340 -10.90 17.94 -2.43
CA ARG A 340 -9.55 18.10 -1.88
C ARG A 340 -9.26 17.13 -0.74
N THR A 341 -8.01 16.67 -0.68
CA THR A 341 -7.50 15.83 0.40
C THR A 341 -7.38 16.63 1.72
N ALA A 342 -7.12 15.93 2.83
CA ALA A 342 -6.91 16.56 4.14
C ALA A 342 -5.72 17.54 4.18
N LYS A 343 -4.76 17.45 3.25
CA LYS A 343 -3.66 18.42 3.08
C LYS A 343 -3.94 19.46 1.98
N GLY A 344 -5.21 19.62 1.58
CA GLY A 344 -5.65 20.63 0.63
C GLY A 344 -5.34 20.34 -0.84
N ARG A 345 -4.80 19.17 -1.18
CA ARG A 345 -4.45 18.82 -2.57
C ARG A 345 -5.70 18.48 -3.37
N ARG A 346 -5.78 18.95 -4.62
CA ARG A 346 -6.91 18.66 -5.51
C ARG A 346 -6.87 17.20 -5.97
N LEU A 347 -8.02 16.55 -5.98
CA LEU A 347 -8.23 15.26 -6.62
C LEU A 347 -8.44 15.49 -8.12
N GLY A 348 -7.49 15.02 -8.94
CA GLY A 348 -7.51 15.26 -10.40
C GLY A 348 -8.66 14.59 -11.16
N ASN A 349 -9.49 13.80 -10.49
CA ASN A 349 -10.64 13.10 -11.04
C ASN A 349 -11.97 13.45 -10.37
N VAL A 350 -12.00 14.45 -9.48
CA VAL A 350 -13.23 14.92 -8.83
C VAL A 350 -13.51 16.35 -9.26
N PHE A 351 -14.73 16.61 -9.69
CA PHE A 351 -15.17 17.88 -10.24
C PHE A 351 -16.36 18.39 -9.44
N VAL A 352 -16.27 19.65 -9.00
CA VAL A 352 -17.30 20.35 -8.24
C VAL A 352 -17.74 21.55 -9.08
N ALA A 353 -19.03 21.62 -9.43
CA ALA A 353 -19.57 22.75 -10.19
C ALA A 353 -19.45 24.06 -9.40
N SER A 354 -18.95 25.12 -10.04
CA SER A 354 -18.68 26.43 -9.43
C SER A 354 -19.73 27.47 -9.83
N PRO A 355 -20.19 28.35 -8.91
CA PRO A 355 -19.95 28.29 -7.47
C PRO A 355 -20.70 27.09 -6.84
N PRO A 356 -20.14 26.44 -5.81
CA PRO A 356 -20.84 25.35 -5.13
C PRO A 356 -22.04 25.90 -4.36
N ASN A 357 -23.24 25.39 -4.67
CA ASN A 357 -24.45 25.57 -3.88
C ASN A 357 -25.01 24.18 -3.54
N PRO A 358 -25.96 24.01 -2.60
CA PRO A 358 -26.45 22.69 -2.20
C PRO A 358 -27.05 21.81 -3.33
N SER A 359 -27.42 22.40 -4.47
CA SER A 359 -27.86 21.68 -5.68
C SER A 359 -26.72 21.33 -6.64
N SER A 360 -25.53 21.90 -6.45
CA SER A 360 -24.35 21.63 -7.27
C SER A 360 -24.02 20.15 -7.28
N THR A 361 -23.81 19.62 -8.47
CA THR A 361 -23.42 18.23 -8.65
C THR A 361 -21.92 18.09 -8.48
N VAL A 362 -21.52 17.10 -7.67
CA VAL A 362 -20.13 16.65 -7.57
C VAL A 362 -20.00 15.35 -8.35
N THR A 363 -19.04 15.30 -9.26
CA THR A 363 -18.80 14.14 -10.12
C THR A 363 -17.39 13.60 -9.99
N LEU A 364 -17.22 12.29 -10.12
CA LEU A 364 -15.93 11.63 -10.25
C LEU A 364 -15.83 10.96 -11.62
N VAL A 365 -14.67 11.01 -12.27
CA VAL A 365 -14.38 10.23 -13.47
C VAL A 365 -13.40 9.12 -13.10
N SER A 366 -13.78 7.85 -13.28
CA SER A 366 -12.85 6.76 -12.96
C SER A 366 -11.63 6.82 -13.89
N LYS A 367 -10.44 6.74 -13.29
CA LYS A 367 -9.15 6.77 -13.99
C LYS A 367 -8.86 5.50 -14.77
N VAL A 368 -9.61 4.42 -14.52
CA VAL A 368 -9.46 3.13 -15.22
C VAL A 368 -10.57 2.94 -16.24
N THR A 369 -11.83 3.10 -15.85
CA THR A 369 -12.98 2.81 -16.74
C THR A 369 -13.44 4.01 -17.55
N GLY A 370 -13.04 5.24 -17.17
CA GLY A 370 -13.57 6.47 -17.76
C GLY A 370 -15.02 6.78 -17.37
N GLN A 371 -15.65 5.93 -16.57
CA GLN A 371 -17.04 6.11 -16.17
C GLN A 371 -17.22 7.37 -15.31
N VAL A 372 -18.27 8.13 -15.59
CA VAL A 372 -18.65 9.31 -14.80
C VAL A 372 -19.63 8.89 -13.70
N HIS A 373 -19.30 9.23 -12.46
CA HIS A 373 -20.13 8.96 -11.29
C HIS A 373 -20.63 10.26 -10.68
N ARG A 374 -21.94 10.37 -10.45
CA ARG A 374 -22.49 11.38 -9.55
C ARG A 374 -22.22 10.96 -8.12
N ILE A 375 -21.43 11.74 -7.38
CA ILE A 375 -21.08 11.43 -6.00
C ILE A 375 -22.20 11.88 -5.06
N PRO A 376 -22.79 10.99 -4.23
CA PRO A 376 -23.76 11.39 -3.21
C PRO A 376 -23.12 12.39 -2.24
N GLN A 377 -23.76 13.55 -2.07
CA GLN A 377 -23.30 14.61 -1.17
C GLN A 377 -24.13 14.61 0.11
N LEU A 378 -23.47 14.63 1.27
CA LEU A 378 -24.16 14.60 2.56
C LEU A 378 -25.05 15.83 2.74
N ALA A 379 -24.56 17.03 2.43
CA ALA A 379 -25.33 18.27 2.55
C ALA A 379 -26.57 18.35 1.64
N ALA A 380 -26.68 17.47 0.63
CA ALA A 380 -27.82 17.40 -0.28
C ALA A 380 -28.85 16.31 0.10
N LEU A 381 -28.66 15.61 1.23
CA LEU A 381 -29.62 14.63 1.71
C LEU A 381 -30.87 15.34 2.24
N ALA A 382 -32.06 14.91 1.80
CA ALA A 382 -33.34 15.46 2.24
C ALA A 382 -33.55 15.32 3.76
N ARG A 383 -33.04 14.24 4.35
CA ARG A 383 -33.03 14.01 5.80
C ARG A 383 -31.72 13.35 6.19
N GLN A 384 -31.04 13.92 7.18
CA GLN A 384 -29.85 13.28 7.76
C GLN A 384 -30.28 12.08 8.63
N PRO A 385 -29.69 10.89 8.44
CA PRO A 385 -29.77 9.81 9.41
C PRO A 385 -29.22 10.24 10.77
N ALA A 386 -29.69 9.62 11.86
CA ALA A 386 -29.25 9.95 13.22
C ALA A 386 -27.72 9.85 13.40
N GLY A 387 -27.08 8.87 12.77
CA GLY A 387 -25.61 8.72 12.79
C GLY A 387 -24.84 9.85 12.11
N HIS A 388 -25.50 10.73 11.36
CA HIS A 388 -24.90 11.94 10.78
C HIS A 388 -25.03 13.18 11.69
N ASP A 389 -25.49 13.02 12.94
CA ASP A 389 -25.42 14.09 13.93
C ASP A 389 -23.97 14.62 14.02
N PRO A 390 -23.74 15.94 13.97
CA PRO A 390 -22.39 16.51 14.00
C PRO A 390 -21.54 16.05 15.19
N ARG A 391 -22.13 15.84 16.37
CA ARG A 391 -21.42 15.35 17.56
C ARG A 391 -20.97 13.90 17.37
N HIS A 392 -21.75 13.09 16.65
CA HIS A 392 -21.38 11.73 16.32
C HIS A 392 -20.23 11.69 15.30
N LEU A 393 -20.35 12.47 14.22
CA LEU A 393 -19.31 12.56 13.18
C LEU A 393 -18.00 13.21 13.66
N GLU A 394 -18.06 14.02 14.72
CA GLU A 394 -16.87 14.56 15.38
C GLU A 394 -16.01 13.44 16.00
N LYS A 395 -16.65 12.41 16.57
CA LYS A 395 -15.96 11.32 17.30
C LYS A 395 -15.78 10.05 16.49
N THR A 396 -16.47 9.88 15.37
CA THR A 396 -16.49 8.60 14.61
C THR A 396 -16.05 8.81 13.17
N GLU A 397 -15.28 7.86 12.61
CA GLU A 397 -15.02 7.83 11.17
C GLU A 397 -16.17 7.17 10.42
N CYS A 398 -16.47 7.63 9.20
CA CYS A 398 -17.58 7.08 8.39
C CYS A 398 -17.50 5.56 8.21
N TYR A 399 -16.29 5.03 8.04
CA TYR A 399 -16.06 3.60 7.85
C TYR A 399 -16.20 2.78 9.14
N ALA A 400 -16.36 3.38 10.32
CA ALA A 400 -16.81 2.65 11.48
C ALA A 400 -18.23 2.11 11.25
N CYS A 401 -19.13 2.92 10.71
CA CYS A 401 -20.51 2.52 10.46
C CYS A 401 -20.70 1.80 9.12
N HIS A 402 -20.03 2.26 8.07
CA HIS A 402 -20.28 1.80 6.69
C HIS A 402 -19.44 0.59 6.25
N THR A 403 -18.62 0.01 7.13
CA THR A 403 -17.92 -1.26 6.86
C THR A 403 -18.91 -2.42 6.88
N ALA A 404 -18.97 -3.21 5.80
CA ALA A 404 -19.75 -4.45 5.79
C ALA A 404 -19.09 -5.60 6.57
N TRP A 405 -17.76 -5.69 6.51
CA TRP A 405 -16.97 -6.66 7.27
C TRP A 405 -15.49 -6.25 7.34
N ALA A 406 -14.76 -6.72 8.34
CA ALA A 406 -13.31 -6.55 8.44
C ALA A 406 -12.57 -7.90 8.36
N PRO A 407 -11.38 -7.95 7.73
CA PRO A 407 -10.59 -9.18 7.68
C PRO A 407 -9.98 -9.46 9.06
N THR A 408 -10.45 -10.52 9.71
CA THR A 408 -10.01 -10.90 11.06
C THR A 408 -9.21 -12.20 11.02
N CYS A 409 -8.13 -12.27 11.80
CA CYS A 409 -7.23 -13.42 11.87
C CYS A 409 -6.71 -13.63 13.29
N TYR A 410 -7.13 -14.70 13.96
CA TYR A 410 -6.72 -15.02 15.33
C TYR A 410 -5.75 -16.20 15.37
N GLY A 411 -4.68 -16.06 16.16
CA GLY A 411 -3.71 -17.11 16.45
C GLY A 411 -2.92 -17.59 15.23
N CYS A 412 -1.91 -16.87 14.76
CA CYS A 412 -0.95 -17.43 13.80
C CYS A 412 0.22 -18.06 14.54
N HIS A 413 0.94 -19.00 13.94
CA HIS A 413 2.20 -19.51 14.48
C HIS A 413 3.32 -19.45 13.44
N ILE A 414 4.47 -18.90 13.82
CA ILE A 414 5.66 -18.80 12.99
C ILE A 414 6.75 -19.65 13.65
N LYS A 415 7.12 -20.75 13.00
CA LYS A 415 8.28 -21.57 13.37
C LYS A 415 9.50 -21.11 12.57
N MET A 416 10.60 -20.88 13.26
CA MET A 416 11.90 -20.48 12.72
C MET A 416 12.89 -21.58 13.12
N ASP A 417 13.35 -22.37 12.15
CA ASP A 417 14.15 -23.56 12.41
C ASP A 417 15.48 -23.48 11.67
N TYR A 418 16.56 -23.31 12.43
CA TYR A 418 17.92 -23.19 11.89
C TYR A 418 18.65 -24.53 11.84
N THR A 419 18.01 -25.61 12.28
CA THR A 419 18.48 -26.99 12.09
C THR A 419 17.77 -27.72 10.96
N ALA A 420 16.72 -27.11 10.42
CA ALA A 420 15.95 -27.70 9.34
C ALA A 420 16.86 -28.02 8.15
N TYR A 421 16.80 -29.29 7.73
CA TYR A 421 17.58 -29.92 6.65
C TYR A 421 19.06 -30.13 6.98
N GLY A 422 19.46 -31.40 7.15
CA GLY A 422 20.83 -31.80 7.55
C GLY A 422 21.91 -31.66 6.47
N ASN A 423 21.56 -31.21 5.27
CA ASN A 423 22.47 -30.93 4.15
C ASN A 423 22.11 -29.55 3.56
N PRO A 424 23.08 -28.73 3.09
CA PRO A 424 22.83 -27.33 2.71
C PRO A 424 21.98 -27.22 1.44
N VAL A 425 20.66 -27.30 1.60
CA VAL A 425 19.66 -26.93 0.60
C VAL A 425 19.32 -25.44 0.75
N ASP A 426 18.83 -24.83 -0.32
CA ASP A 426 18.29 -23.48 -0.26
C ASP A 426 16.98 -23.50 0.54
N VAL A 427 17.00 -22.94 1.76
CA VAL A 427 15.84 -23.01 2.68
C VAL A 427 14.96 -21.77 2.61
N ALA A 428 15.53 -20.63 2.23
CA ALA A 428 14.81 -19.37 2.07
C ALA A 428 15.62 -18.40 1.19
N PHE A 429 14.96 -17.53 0.44
CA PHE A 429 15.63 -16.50 -0.34
C PHE A 429 15.68 -15.18 0.44
N ASP A 430 16.89 -14.65 0.70
CA ASP A 430 17.03 -13.30 1.23
C ASP A 430 16.83 -12.30 0.09
N HIS A 431 15.65 -11.68 0.05
CA HIS A 431 15.31 -10.78 -1.03
C HIS A 431 16.09 -9.45 -1.03
N LEU A 432 16.74 -9.08 0.08
CA LEU A 432 17.59 -7.88 0.13
C LEU A 432 19.03 -8.21 -0.26
N GLY A 433 19.55 -9.34 0.19
CA GLY A 433 20.88 -9.86 -0.19
C GLY A 433 20.93 -10.40 -1.62
N GLY A 434 19.81 -10.90 -2.15
CA GLY A 434 19.73 -11.50 -3.48
C GLY A 434 20.28 -12.93 -3.54
N GLU A 435 20.37 -13.60 -2.39
CA GLU A 435 21.01 -14.91 -2.25
C GLU A 435 20.09 -15.89 -1.51
N TYR A 436 20.26 -17.18 -1.80
CA TYR A 436 19.59 -18.23 -1.04
C TYR A 436 20.33 -18.51 0.27
N ALA A 437 19.61 -18.40 1.38
CA ALA A 437 20.10 -18.80 2.69
C ALA A 437 20.08 -20.34 2.80
N LYS A 438 21.11 -20.88 3.47
CA LYS A 438 21.25 -22.31 3.78
C LYS A 438 20.70 -22.69 5.16
N GLN A 439 20.30 -21.71 5.95
CA GLN A 439 19.75 -21.88 7.30
C GLN A 439 18.63 -20.85 7.56
N GLY A 440 17.85 -21.12 8.62
CA GLY A 440 16.70 -20.30 8.99
C GLY A 440 15.54 -20.54 8.06
N TRP A 441 14.96 -21.74 8.14
CA TRP A 441 13.71 -22.06 7.47
C TRP A 441 12.53 -21.50 8.26
N PHE A 442 11.58 -20.89 7.56
CA PHE A 442 10.40 -20.27 8.15
C PHE A 442 9.13 -21.03 7.75
N ARG A 443 8.29 -21.36 8.73
CA ARG A 443 6.94 -21.89 8.50
C ARG A 443 5.91 -21.02 9.18
N LEU A 444 5.03 -20.43 8.38
CA LEU A 444 3.81 -19.80 8.87
C LEU A 444 2.67 -20.82 8.87
N THR A 445 2.16 -21.14 10.05
CA THR A 445 0.88 -21.81 10.22
C THR A 445 -0.19 -20.76 10.47
N ALA A 446 -1.16 -20.70 9.55
CA ALA A 446 -2.27 -19.78 9.65
C ALA A 446 -3.20 -20.13 10.83
N GLY A 447 -3.73 -19.08 11.45
CA GLY A 447 -4.80 -19.16 12.42
C GLY A 447 -6.20 -19.21 11.83
N VAL A 448 -7.17 -18.95 12.70
CA VAL A 448 -8.58 -18.82 12.30
C VAL A 448 -8.78 -17.49 11.60
N ARG A 449 -9.42 -17.53 10.42
CA ARG A 449 -9.67 -16.36 9.57
C ARG A 449 -11.12 -16.30 9.16
N PHE A 450 -11.71 -15.12 9.23
CA PHE A 450 -13.06 -14.88 8.76
C PHE A 450 -13.31 -13.40 8.46
N ALA A 451 -14.38 -13.14 7.71
CA ALA A 451 -14.93 -11.82 7.50
C ALA A 451 -15.81 -11.46 8.70
N ASP A 452 -15.37 -10.49 9.49
CA ASP A 452 -16.05 -10.09 10.72
C ASP A 452 -17.03 -8.93 10.45
N PRO A 453 -18.35 -9.14 10.51
CA PRO A 453 -19.33 -8.08 10.24
C PRO A 453 -19.39 -7.02 11.35
N GLU A 454 -18.92 -7.35 12.56
CA GLU A 454 -18.99 -6.49 13.73
C GLU A 454 -17.63 -6.35 14.40
N PRO A 455 -16.63 -5.78 13.70
CA PRO A 455 -15.29 -5.69 14.24
C PRO A 455 -15.26 -4.83 15.50
N VAL A 456 -14.38 -5.23 16.43
CA VAL A 456 -14.01 -4.46 17.63
C VAL A 456 -13.71 -3.02 17.25
N LEU A 457 -14.14 -2.06 18.07
CA LEU A 457 -13.89 -0.64 17.86
C LEU A 457 -12.83 -0.11 18.83
N GLY A 458 -12.14 0.92 18.40
CA GLY A 458 -11.16 1.65 19.21
C GLY A 458 -10.89 3.03 18.63
N ILE A 459 -10.00 3.78 19.27
CA ILE A 459 -9.63 5.14 18.88
C ILE A 459 -8.42 5.10 17.95
N ASN A 460 -8.51 5.77 16.79
CA ASN A 460 -7.39 5.95 15.87
C ASN A 460 -6.45 7.09 16.29
N TRP A 461 -5.35 7.27 15.56
CA TRP A 461 -4.37 8.33 15.78
C TRP A 461 -4.92 9.77 15.61
N ARG A 462 -6.16 9.94 15.14
CA ARG A 462 -6.87 11.23 15.05
C ARG A 462 -7.90 11.43 16.17
N GLY A 463 -7.96 10.52 17.15
CA GLY A 463 -8.93 10.59 18.24
C GLY A 463 -10.34 10.14 17.86
N LYS A 464 -10.52 9.42 16.74
CA LYS A 464 -11.83 8.96 16.26
C LYS A 464 -12.04 7.45 16.38
N VAL A 465 -13.27 7.04 16.64
CA VAL A 465 -13.73 5.65 16.70
C VAL A 465 -13.64 4.99 15.32
N VAL A 466 -12.99 3.82 15.26
CA VAL A 466 -12.75 3.04 14.04
C VAL A 466 -12.73 1.54 14.31
N PRO A 467 -12.89 0.68 13.28
CA PRO A 467 -12.64 -0.75 13.39
C PRO A 467 -11.18 -1.06 13.72
N PHE A 468 -10.97 -1.99 14.63
CA PHE A 468 -9.71 -2.61 14.97
C PHE A 468 -9.72 -4.06 14.50
N VAL A 469 -8.57 -4.55 14.05
CA VAL A 469 -8.37 -5.96 13.69
C VAL A 469 -7.09 -6.49 14.33
N PRO A 470 -7.00 -7.81 14.59
CA PRO A 470 -5.76 -8.42 15.05
C PRO A 470 -4.71 -8.27 13.94
N ARG A 471 -3.64 -7.54 14.21
CA ARG A 471 -2.58 -7.29 13.22
C ARG A 471 -1.19 -7.74 13.66
N ALA A 472 -1.04 -8.12 14.93
CA ALA A 472 0.14 -8.82 15.42
C ALA A 472 -0.24 -9.78 16.55
N GLN A 473 -0.93 -10.88 16.23
CA GLN A 473 -1.12 -12.04 17.12
C GLN A 473 -0.38 -13.33 16.68
N PRO A 474 0.86 -13.27 16.14
CA PRO A 474 1.63 -14.49 15.89
C PRO A 474 2.28 -15.01 17.17
N LEU A 475 2.18 -16.31 17.42
CA LEU A 475 3.07 -17.03 18.30
C LEU A 475 4.33 -17.40 17.53
N PHE A 476 5.46 -17.45 18.23
CA PHE A 476 6.76 -17.75 17.63
C PHE A 476 7.41 -18.94 18.32
N THR A 477 8.03 -19.80 17.52
CA THR A 477 8.97 -20.83 17.98
C THR A 477 10.27 -20.68 17.23
N PHE A 478 11.39 -20.59 17.96
CA PHE A 478 12.72 -20.58 17.36
C PHE A 478 13.54 -21.77 17.86
N VAL A 479 14.06 -22.52 16.90
CA VAL A 479 15.06 -23.58 17.08
C VAL A 479 16.38 -23.03 16.59
N ASN A 480 17.32 -22.85 17.52
CA ASN A 480 18.61 -22.25 17.25
C ASN A 480 19.52 -23.20 16.45
N PRO A 481 20.67 -22.73 15.92
CA PRO A 481 21.60 -23.59 15.17
C PRO A 481 22.14 -24.79 15.97
N ALA A 482 22.12 -24.75 17.30
CA ALA A 482 22.51 -25.86 18.18
C ALA A 482 21.37 -26.88 18.43
N GLY A 483 20.20 -26.70 17.81
CA GLY A 483 19.03 -27.58 17.97
C GLY A 483 18.22 -27.34 19.24
N LYS A 484 18.56 -26.32 20.04
CA LYS A 484 17.80 -25.94 21.22
C LYS A 484 16.61 -25.08 20.81
N THR A 485 15.41 -25.47 21.26
CA THR A 485 14.22 -24.61 21.16
C THR A 485 14.31 -23.54 22.26
N GLU A 486 14.46 -22.29 21.87
CA GLU A 486 14.70 -21.19 22.82
C GLU A 486 13.45 -20.38 23.15
N TYR A 487 12.52 -20.23 22.19
CA TYR A 487 11.38 -19.31 22.37
C TYR A 487 10.04 -20.03 22.26
N ALA A 488 9.20 -19.78 23.26
CA ALA A 488 7.76 -19.71 23.14
C ALA A 488 7.33 -18.40 23.83
N PHE A 489 6.78 -17.45 23.07
CA PHE A 489 6.14 -16.17 23.49
C PHE A 489 6.87 -14.82 23.30
N LYS A 490 6.03 -13.77 23.31
CA LYS A 490 6.21 -12.38 22.85
C LYS A 490 6.76 -11.46 23.92
N LYS A 491 7.67 -10.55 23.55
CA LYS A 491 8.23 -9.57 24.50
C LYS A 491 7.21 -8.51 24.98
N LEU A 492 6.26 -8.06 24.14
CA LEU A 492 5.22 -7.07 24.50
C LEU A 492 3.77 -7.51 24.21
N GLY A 493 3.51 -8.79 23.91
CA GLY A 493 2.14 -9.32 23.78
C GLY A 493 1.45 -9.18 22.41
N PHE A 494 0.13 -9.33 22.40
CA PHE A 494 -0.75 -9.30 21.22
C PHE A 494 -1.12 -7.86 20.84
N ALA A 495 -1.30 -7.57 19.54
CA ALA A 495 -1.70 -6.24 19.10
C ALA A 495 -2.89 -6.23 18.16
N HIS A 496 -3.82 -5.31 18.46
CA HIS A 496 -4.93 -4.90 17.61
C HIS A 496 -4.67 -3.50 17.07
N ASN A 497 -5.05 -3.24 15.82
CA ASN A 497 -4.72 -1.98 15.18
C ASN A 497 -5.88 -1.41 14.35
N PRO A 498 -6.00 -0.07 14.26
CA PRO A 498 -7.06 0.63 13.52
C PRO A 498 -6.96 0.40 12.00
N ILE A 499 -8.03 -0.07 11.37
CA ILE A 499 -8.08 -0.41 9.92
C ILE A 499 -9.16 0.39 9.20
N VAL A 500 -8.92 0.69 7.92
CA VAL A 500 -9.98 0.92 6.93
C VAL A 500 -10.14 -0.42 6.19
N PRO A 501 -11.24 -1.17 6.39
CA PRO A 501 -11.38 -2.51 5.81
C PRO A 501 -11.44 -2.56 4.29
N HIS A 502 -11.82 -1.45 3.64
CA HIS A 502 -12.11 -1.39 2.20
C HIS A 502 -13.28 -2.30 1.80
N THR A 503 -14.32 -2.29 2.61
CA THR A 503 -15.59 -3.04 2.41
C THR A 503 -16.76 -2.09 2.65
N VAL A 504 -16.59 -0.83 2.24
CA VAL A 504 -17.57 0.23 2.47
C VAL A 504 -18.83 -0.09 1.69
N THR A 505 -19.99 0.00 2.32
CA THR A 505 -21.29 -0.18 1.68
C THR A 505 -22.23 0.97 1.98
N ARG A 506 -23.34 1.03 1.24
CA ARG A 506 -24.40 2.02 1.48
C ARG A 506 -25.08 1.79 2.83
N ALA A 507 -25.28 0.53 3.22
CA ALA A 507 -25.82 0.19 4.52
C ALA A 507 -24.81 0.52 5.63
N SER A 508 -25.30 0.96 6.78
CA SER A 508 -24.52 1.03 8.01
C SER A 508 -24.83 -0.19 8.88
N ARG A 509 -23.92 -0.53 9.80
CA ARG A 509 -24.28 -1.37 10.96
C ARG A 509 -25.40 -0.69 11.77
N THR A 510 -26.12 -1.49 12.56
CA THR A 510 -27.19 -0.97 13.41
C THR A 510 -26.61 -0.25 14.63
N CYS A 511 -27.42 0.54 15.34
CA CYS A 511 -26.96 1.23 16.54
C CYS A 511 -26.61 0.22 17.66
N GLU A 512 -27.38 -0.86 17.77
CA GLU A 512 -27.19 -1.95 18.75
C GLU A 512 -25.81 -2.59 18.60
N SER A 513 -25.35 -2.74 17.35
CA SER A 513 -24.03 -3.30 17.00
C SER A 513 -22.86 -2.53 17.64
N CYS A 514 -23.06 -1.27 18.03
CA CYS A 514 -22.06 -0.46 18.73
C CYS A 514 -22.42 -0.20 20.19
N HIS A 515 -23.67 0.21 20.43
CA HIS A 515 -24.11 0.72 21.73
C HIS A 515 -24.54 -0.40 22.68
N GLY A 516 -24.98 -1.54 22.14
CA GLY A 516 -25.41 -2.71 22.92
C GLY A 516 -24.47 -3.91 22.84
N ASN A 517 -23.37 -3.84 22.08
CA ASN A 517 -22.47 -4.96 21.86
C ASN A 517 -21.16 -4.80 22.66
N PRO A 518 -20.94 -5.58 23.74
CA PRO A 518 -19.70 -5.50 24.52
C PRO A 518 -18.45 -5.85 23.70
N ARG A 519 -18.59 -6.67 22.66
CA ARG A 519 -17.50 -7.00 21.73
C ARG A 519 -17.04 -5.77 20.96
N ALA A 520 -17.98 -4.95 20.47
CA ALA A 520 -17.67 -3.71 19.77
C ALA A 520 -16.89 -2.74 20.68
N LEU A 521 -17.11 -2.77 21.99
CA LEU A 521 -16.39 -1.98 22.98
C LEU A 521 -14.97 -2.51 23.30
N GLY A 522 -14.63 -3.69 22.79
CA GLY A 522 -13.33 -4.33 23.02
C GLY A 522 -13.28 -5.26 24.24
N LEU A 523 -14.41 -5.57 24.88
CA LEU A 523 -14.49 -6.50 26.01
C LEU A 523 -14.45 -7.98 25.59
N GLY A 524 -14.49 -8.21 24.27
CA GLY A 524 -14.33 -9.50 23.61
C GLY A 524 -15.50 -10.45 23.80
N ALA A 525 -15.66 -11.35 22.84
CA ALA A 525 -16.63 -12.44 22.88
C ALA A 525 -16.08 -13.73 22.24
N PHE A 526 -15.06 -13.62 21.39
CA PHE A 526 -14.51 -14.74 20.63
C PHE A 526 -13.43 -15.48 21.43
N THR A 527 -13.80 -16.63 21.99
CA THR A 527 -12.94 -17.43 22.86
C THR A 527 -12.16 -18.52 22.11
N SER A 528 -11.13 -19.10 22.74
CA SER A 528 -10.44 -20.28 22.20
C SER A 528 -11.36 -21.49 21.99
N ARG A 529 -12.48 -21.61 22.72
CA ARG A 529 -13.47 -22.69 22.54
C ARG A 529 -14.24 -22.60 21.24
N GLU A 530 -14.34 -21.42 20.64
CA GLU A 530 -15.10 -21.20 19.40
C GLU A 530 -14.52 -21.97 18.21
N HIS A 531 -13.24 -22.36 18.27
CA HIS A 531 -12.60 -23.04 17.16
C HIS A 531 -11.46 -23.98 17.59
N PRO A 532 -11.48 -25.29 17.22
CA PRO A 532 -10.46 -26.27 17.63
C PRO A 532 -9.03 -25.86 17.30
N LYS A 533 -8.81 -25.20 16.15
CA LYS A 533 -7.51 -24.67 15.74
C LYS A 533 -6.86 -23.75 16.77
N LEU A 534 -7.67 -23.02 17.56
CA LEU A 534 -7.14 -22.10 18.58
C LEU A 534 -6.52 -22.84 19.77
N GLY A 535 -6.95 -24.08 20.03
CA GLY A 535 -6.35 -24.95 21.04
C GLY A 535 -4.88 -25.28 20.76
N GLU A 536 -4.47 -25.31 19.48
CA GLU A 536 -3.06 -25.52 19.08
C GLU A 536 -2.12 -24.40 19.58
N PHE A 537 -2.68 -23.25 19.94
CA PHE A 537 -1.93 -22.07 20.38
C PHE A 537 -1.75 -22.00 21.91
N GLY A 538 -2.23 -23.00 22.66
CA GLY A 538 -1.96 -23.16 24.09
C GLY A 538 -2.55 -22.07 25.00
N GLN A 539 -3.51 -21.28 24.50
CA GLN A 539 -4.27 -20.35 25.34
C GLN A 539 -5.36 -21.07 26.13
N PRO A 540 -5.74 -20.59 27.33
CA PRO A 540 -6.90 -21.09 28.04
C PRO A 540 -8.15 -21.13 27.17
N SER A 541 -9.03 -22.09 27.45
CA SER A 541 -10.26 -22.31 26.66
C SER A 541 -11.16 -21.06 26.63
N ASP A 542 -11.22 -20.30 27.71
CA ASP A 542 -11.96 -19.05 27.87
C ASP A 542 -11.17 -17.79 27.48
N TYR A 543 -9.93 -17.93 26.99
CA TYR A 543 -9.16 -16.78 26.51
C TYR A 543 -9.88 -16.10 25.34
N ARG A 544 -10.18 -14.81 25.50
CA ARG A 544 -10.87 -13.98 24.50
C ARG A 544 -9.87 -13.31 23.58
N TRP A 545 -9.76 -13.80 22.34
CA TRP A 545 -8.76 -13.32 21.39
C TRP A 545 -9.00 -11.88 20.92
N ASP A 546 -10.26 -11.45 20.93
CA ASP A 546 -10.76 -10.14 20.52
C ASP A 546 -10.95 -9.16 21.69
N ARG A 547 -10.60 -9.57 22.92
CA ARG A 547 -10.61 -8.69 24.08
C ARG A 547 -9.35 -7.81 24.09
N ILE A 548 -9.53 -6.51 23.95
CA ILE A 548 -8.44 -5.51 23.87
C ILE A 548 -8.42 -4.57 25.07
N VAL A 549 -9.46 -4.57 25.89
CA VAL A 549 -9.61 -3.73 27.09
C VAL A 549 -10.37 -4.49 28.18
N ASP A 550 -10.11 -4.16 29.44
CA ASP A 550 -10.92 -4.61 30.57
C ASP A 550 -12.10 -3.68 30.86
N GLU A 551 -12.92 -4.04 31.83
CA GLU A 551 -14.10 -3.28 32.24
C GLU A 551 -13.75 -1.91 32.82
N ASP A 552 -12.54 -1.71 33.34
CA ASP A 552 -12.05 -0.46 33.91
C ASP A 552 -11.36 0.44 32.87
N GLY A 553 -11.30 -0.01 31.61
CA GLY A 553 -10.71 0.75 30.51
C GLY A 553 -9.20 0.60 30.39
N HIS A 554 -8.58 -0.35 31.10
CA HIS A 554 -7.16 -0.64 30.95
C HIS A 554 -6.91 -1.48 29.68
N PRO A 555 -6.01 -1.04 28.79
CA PRO A 555 -5.65 -1.82 27.61
C PRO A 555 -5.03 -3.17 27.96
N LEU A 556 -5.57 -4.25 27.38
CA LEU A 556 -5.06 -5.62 27.53
C LEU A 556 -4.20 -6.07 26.34
N GLN A 557 -4.30 -5.37 25.21
CA GLN A 557 -3.50 -5.62 24.02
C GLN A 557 -2.85 -4.33 23.51
N ALA A 558 -1.66 -4.46 22.92
CA ALA A 558 -0.92 -3.35 22.37
C ALA A 558 -1.55 -2.79 21.09
N THR A 559 -1.14 -1.59 20.72
CA THR A 559 -1.29 -1.03 19.37
C THR A 559 0.09 -0.66 18.83
N THR A 560 0.27 -0.65 17.51
CA THR A 560 1.55 -0.35 16.85
C THR A 560 1.56 1.00 16.16
N VAL A 561 0.56 1.83 16.48
CA VAL A 561 0.32 3.16 15.93
C VAL A 561 0.20 4.13 17.08
N GLU A 562 0.99 5.21 17.06
CA GLU A 562 0.91 6.23 18.10
C GLU A 562 -0.46 6.89 18.16
N GLY A 563 -0.92 7.21 19.37
CA GLY A 563 -2.27 7.73 19.62
C GLY A 563 -3.42 6.73 19.39
N ALA A 564 -3.20 5.58 18.76
CA ALA A 564 -4.21 4.54 18.65
C ALA A 564 -4.32 3.75 19.95
N ARG A 565 -5.55 3.51 20.42
CA ARG A 565 -5.81 2.80 21.68
C ARG A 565 -7.21 2.17 21.71
N PRO A 566 -7.45 1.19 22.59
CA PRO A 566 -8.81 0.82 22.98
C PRO A 566 -9.60 2.00 23.56
N LEU A 567 -10.91 1.83 23.65
CA LEU A 567 -11.79 2.77 24.36
C LEU A 567 -11.44 2.75 25.86
N ASN A 568 -11.50 3.90 26.51
CA ASN A 568 -11.38 3.97 27.97
C ASN A 568 -12.75 3.76 28.64
N ARG A 569 -12.79 3.69 29.97
CA ARG A 569 -14.02 3.48 30.74
C ARG A 569 -15.12 4.51 30.42
N GLU A 570 -14.79 5.79 30.48
CA GLU A 570 -15.74 6.88 30.24
C GLU A 570 -16.32 6.83 28.82
N GLU A 571 -15.50 6.51 27.82
CA GLU A 571 -15.95 6.31 26.44
C GLU A 571 -16.89 5.11 26.32
N MET A 572 -16.54 3.97 26.92
CA MET A 572 -17.40 2.79 26.90
C MET A 572 -18.74 3.03 27.61
N ASP A 573 -18.74 3.72 28.74
CA ASP A 573 -19.95 4.02 29.51
C ASP A 573 -20.83 5.03 28.77
N ARG A 574 -20.24 6.05 28.15
CA ARG A 574 -20.98 6.98 27.27
C ARG A 574 -21.58 6.30 26.06
N ILE A 575 -20.84 5.38 25.43
CA ILE A 575 -21.37 4.63 24.28
C ILE A 575 -22.55 3.75 24.74
N ARG A 576 -22.43 3.03 25.86
CA ARG A 576 -23.50 2.15 26.36
C ARG A 576 -24.73 2.88 26.87
N SER A 577 -24.55 4.05 27.48
CA SER A 577 -25.64 4.87 28.00
C SER A 577 -26.33 5.72 26.93
N ALA A 578 -25.73 5.84 25.74
CA ALA A 578 -26.32 6.62 24.66
C ALA A 578 -27.64 5.97 24.19
N PRO A 579 -28.74 6.73 24.12
CA PRO A 579 -30.02 6.21 23.67
C PRO A 579 -29.96 5.77 22.21
N PHE A 580 -30.39 4.53 21.92
CA PHE A 580 -30.51 4.01 20.55
C PHE A 580 -31.85 3.32 20.31
N LYS A 581 -32.22 3.15 19.03
CA LYS A 581 -33.51 2.61 18.61
C LYS A 581 -33.37 1.15 18.14
N VAL A 582 -33.87 0.22 18.93
CA VAL A 582 -33.92 -1.21 18.59
C VAL A 582 -34.83 -1.45 17.37
N PRO A 583 -34.37 -2.16 16.33
CA PRO A 583 -35.22 -2.55 15.20
C PRO A 583 -36.45 -3.33 15.68
N GLY A 584 -37.65 -2.83 15.36
CA GLY A 584 -38.93 -3.44 15.78
C GLY A 584 -39.57 -2.87 17.03
N GLY A 585 -38.91 -1.92 17.73
CA GLY A 585 -39.54 -1.14 18.80
C GLY A 585 -40.57 -0.15 18.24
N SER A 586 -41.71 -0.01 18.93
CA SER A 586 -42.76 0.95 18.58
C SER A 586 -42.20 2.37 18.43
N ASP A 587 -42.81 3.15 17.53
CA ASP A 587 -42.43 4.54 17.22
C ASP A 587 -42.85 5.53 18.33
N ASP A 588 -42.89 5.11 19.59
CA ASP A 588 -43.36 5.89 20.74
C ASP A 588 -42.26 6.69 21.45
N GLY A 589 -41.09 6.85 20.81
CA GLY A 589 -40.03 7.75 21.28
C GLY A 589 -39.26 7.25 22.51
N ARG A 590 -39.46 6.00 22.94
CA ARG A 590 -38.68 5.40 24.04
C ARG A 590 -37.40 4.77 23.50
N TYR A 591 -36.27 5.40 23.81
CA TYR A 591 -34.95 4.82 23.61
C TYR A 591 -34.66 3.79 24.69
N SER A 592 -34.09 2.64 24.33
CA SER A 592 -33.65 1.64 25.32
C SER A 592 -32.31 2.06 25.93
N THR A 593 -32.27 2.24 27.24
CA THR A 593 -31.03 2.30 28.02
C THR A 593 -30.74 0.91 28.60
N ILE A 594 -29.52 0.41 28.46
CA ILE A 594 -29.10 -0.83 29.12
C ILE A 594 -28.92 -0.53 30.61
N ASP A 595 -29.74 -1.12 31.46
CA ASP A 595 -29.59 -1.08 32.92
C ASP A 595 -28.33 -1.87 33.30
N THR A 596 -27.36 -1.21 33.92
CA THR A 596 -26.08 -1.79 34.36
C THR A 596 -26.14 -2.33 35.79
N SER A 597 -27.32 -2.50 36.39
CA SER A 597 -27.48 -3.09 37.72
C SER A 597 -28.21 -4.44 37.66
N GLY A 598 -27.47 -5.55 37.79
CA GLY A 598 -28.13 -6.87 37.91
C GLY A 598 -27.19 -8.06 37.81
N GLU A 599 -26.83 -8.60 38.98
CA GLU A 599 -26.25 -9.93 39.15
C GLU A 599 -27.12 -11.06 38.56
N SER A 600 -26.44 -12.12 38.13
CA SER A 600 -26.90 -13.53 38.04
C SER A 600 -28.36 -13.83 37.66
N GLY A 601 -28.56 -14.46 36.50
CA GLY A 601 -29.82 -15.13 36.19
C GLY A 601 -29.73 -16.04 34.99
N SER A 602 -29.39 -17.31 35.22
CA SER A 602 -29.64 -18.39 34.26
C SER A 602 -31.12 -18.48 33.89
N ARG A 603 -31.46 -18.62 32.61
CA ARG A 603 -32.24 -19.74 32.04
C ARG A 603 -32.74 -19.47 30.61
N ALA A 604 -32.37 -20.41 29.73
CA ALA A 604 -33.12 -21.02 28.62
C ALA A 604 -34.38 -20.31 28.07
N ARG A 605 -34.36 -19.99 26.77
CA ARG A 605 -34.83 -20.86 25.66
C ARG A 605 -34.24 -20.39 24.34
#